data_AF-A0A651EJI6-F1
#
_entry.id   AF-A0A651EJI6-F1
#
_cell.length_a   1.000
_cell.length_b   1.000
_cell.length_c   1.000
_cell.angle_alpha   90.00
_cell.angle_beta   90.00
_cell.angle_gamma   90.00
#
_symmetry.space_group_name_H-M   'P 1'
#
loop_
_entity.id
_entity.type
_entity.pdbx_description
1 polymer ?
#
loop_
_entity_poly.entity_id
_entity_poly.type
_entity_poly.pdbx_seq_one_letter_code
_entity_poly.pdbx_strand_id
1 'polypeptide(L)'
;MPPRACFEIGSYYHLYNRGNNYQDIFFCRDNYLHFLRLLRRHLVEQSIDLLAYCLMPNHYHLLIQSQTLDVSSRMRSLSLAYTKAINRRHGRVGSLFQGRFQSICVE
;
A
#
# COMPACT_ATOMS: atom_id res chain seq x y z
N MET A 1 -5.22 -18.15 7.98
CA MET A 1 -4.74 -17.11 7.03
C MET A 1 -5.97 -16.56 6.34
N PRO A 2 -6.28 -15.24 6.42
CA PRO A 2 -7.46 -14.72 5.76
C PRO A 2 -7.35 -14.97 4.24
N PRO A 3 -8.48 -15.27 3.56
CA PRO A 3 -8.49 -15.49 2.13
C PRO A 3 -7.88 -14.30 1.39
N ARG A 4 -7.31 -14.56 0.21
CA ARG A 4 -6.85 -13.45 -0.64
C ARG A 4 -8.08 -12.61 -0.98
N ALA A 5 -7.98 -11.29 -0.80
CA ALA A 5 -9.02 -10.38 -1.24
C ALA A 5 -9.28 -10.59 -2.74
N CYS A 6 -10.53 -10.92 -3.07
CA CYS A 6 -11.03 -10.91 -4.44
C CYS A 6 -11.48 -9.48 -4.76
N PHE A 7 -11.02 -8.98 -5.89
CA PHE A 7 -11.37 -7.66 -6.40
C PHE A 7 -12.31 -7.84 -7.58
N GLU A 8 -13.25 -6.91 -7.71
CA GLU A 8 -14.19 -6.83 -8.82
C GLU A 8 -13.91 -5.57 -9.63
N ILE A 9 -14.11 -5.63 -10.94
CA ILE A 9 -13.91 -4.50 -11.84
C ILE A 9 -15.08 -3.52 -11.67
N GLY A 10 -14.77 -2.24 -11.55
CA GLY A 10 -15.73 -1.15 -11.34
C GLY A 10 -16.03 -0.85 -9.88
N SER A 11 -15.70 -1.77 -8.95
CA SER A 11 -15.98 -1.64 -7.52
C SER A 11 -14.94 -0.79 -6.78
N TYR A 12 -15.38 -0.17 -5.69
CA TYR A 12 -14.56 0.71 -4.85
C TYR A 12 -14.02 -0.03 -3.64
N TYR A 13 -12.76 0.26 -3.28
CA TYR A 13 -12.10 -0.39 -2.16
C TYR A 13 -11.30 0.58 -1.31
N HIS A 14 -11.46 0.45 0.00
CA HIS A 14 -10.58 1.05 0.99
C HIS A 14 -9.45 0.08 1.31
N LEU A 15 -8.23 0.43 0.93
CA LEU A 15 -7.02 -0.34 1.21
C LEU A 15 -6.20 0.34 2.31
N TYR A 16 -5.73 -0.43 3.27
CA TYR A 16 -4.87 0.12 4.32
C TYR A 16 -3.85 -0.88 4.83
N ASN A 17 -2.74 -0.37 5.35
CA ASN A 17 -1.76 -1.16 6.07
C ASN A 17 -1.03 -0.28 7.09
N ARG A 18 -0.51 -0.91 8.14
CA ARG A 18 0.17 -0.25 9.25
C ARG A 18 1.54 -0.85 9.51
N GLY A 19 2.39 -0.07 10.15
CA GLY A 19 3.70 -0.49 10.60
C GLY A 19 3.62 -1.65 11.57
N ASN A 20 4.57 -2.57 11.45
CA ASN A 20 4.73 -3.66 12.41
C ASN A 20 4.98 -3.06 13.81
N ASN A 21 4.30 -3.58 14.84
CA ASN A 21 4.36 -3.05 16.20
C ASN A 21 4.00 -1.55 16.31
N TYR A 22 3.07 -1.06 15.47
CA TYR A 22 2.66 0.36 15.41
C TYR A 22 3.79 1.36 15.13
N GLN A 23 4.95 0.88 14.69
CA GLN A 23 6.09 1.73 14.38
C GLN A 23 5.81 2.62 13.17
N ASP A 24 6.53 3.73 13.09
CA ASP A 24 6.49 4.58 11.90
C ASP A 24 6.96 3.82 10.65
N ILE A 25 6.25 4.05 9.57
CA ILE A 25 6.59 3.60 8.22
C ILE A 25 7.11 4.75 7.36
N PHE A 26 6.84 6.01 7.74
CA PHE A 26 7.39 7.21 7.14
C PHE A 26 8.17 8.00 8.20
N PHE A 27 9.50 8.02 8.08
CA PHE A 27 10.40 8.66 9.04
C PHE A 27 10.77 10.10 8.67
N CYS A 28 10.60 10.46 7.40
CA CYS A 28 10.91 11.78 6.87
C CYS A 28 10.08 12.07 5.61
N ARG A 29 10.01 13.34 5.21
CA ARG A 29 9.27 13.80 4.00
C ARG A 29 9.61 13.00 2.74
N ASP A 30 10.88 12.64 2.56
CA ASP A 30 11.31 11.86 1.40
C ASP A 30 10.68 10.47 1.33
N ASN A 31 10.37 9.88 2.49
CA ASN A 31 9.71 8.58 2.54
C ASN A 31 8.30 8.66 1.98
N TYR A 32 7.54 9.71 2.33
CA TYR A 32 6.22 9.98 1.76
C TYR A 32 6.31 10.16 0.23
N LEU A 33 7.24 11.00 -0.25
CA LEU A 33 7.43 11.24 -1.69
C LEU A 33 7.88 9.97 -2.43
N HIS A 34 8.69 9.12 -1.79
CA HIS A 34 9.08 7.84 -2.36
C HIS A 34 7.90 6.87 -2.46
N PHE A 35 7.09 6.78 -1.41
CA PHE A 35 5.88 5.96 -1.40
C PHE A 35 4.90 6.39 -2.48
N LEU A 36 4.64 7.70 -2.62
CA LEU A 36 3.76 8.23 -3.68
C LEU A 36 4.28 7.90 -5.09
N ARG A 37 5.59 7.91 -5.31
CA ARG A 37 6.18 7.48 -6.59
C ARG A 37 5.96 5.99 -6.87
N LEU A 38 6.11 5.14 -5.86
CA LEU A 38 5.83 3.71 -5.99
C LEU A 38 4.34 3.45 -6.19
N LEU A 39 3.49 4.20 -5.48
CA LEU A 39 2.05 4.14 -5.58
C LEU A 39 1.57 4.46 -7.00
N ARG A 40 2.06 5.56 -7.58
CA ARG A 40 1.80 5.92 -8.98
C ARG A 40 2.21 4.81 -9.95
N ARG A 41 3.43 4.28 -9.79
CA ARG A 41 3.99 3.24 -10.68
C ARG A 41 3.21 1.92 -10.61
N HIS A 42 2.83 1.48 -9.42
CA HIS A 42 2.25 0.15 -9.21
C HIS A 42 0.72 0.12 -9.31
N LEU A 43 0.05 1.25 -9.04
CA LEU A 43 -1.42 1.33 -9.07
C LEU A 43 -1.88 2.16 -10.27
N VAL A 44 -1.54 3.45 -10.31
CA VAL A 44 -2.13 4.42 -11.24
C VAL A 44 -1.76 4.13 -12.70
N GLU A 45 -0.48 3.91 -13.00
CA GLU A 45 0.02 3.66 -14.36
C GLU A 45 -0.41 2.31 -14.94
N GLN A 46 -1.21 1.54 -14.20
CA GLN A 46 -1.54 0.17 -14.52
C GLN A 46 -3.07 -0.07 -14.54
N SER A 47 -3.89 0.98 -14.60
CA SER A 47 -5.36 0.88 -14.57
C SER A 47 -5.93 0.55 -13.18
N ILE A 48 -5.51 1.30 -12.16
CA ILE A 48 -6.23 1.39 -10.88
C ILE A 48 -6.44 2.87 -10.61
N ASP A 49 -7.69 3.30 -10.49
CA ASP A 49 -8.01 4.69 -10.25
C ASP A 49 -7.90 4.98 -8.76
N LEU A 50 -6.97 5.86 -8.41
CA LEU A 50 -6.80 6.32 -7.03
C LEU A 50 -7.66 7.57 -6.80
N LEU A 51 -8.66 7.44 -5.95
CA LEU A 51 -9.64 8.49 -5.68
C LEU A 51 -9.20 9.38 -4.52
N ALA A 52 -8.67 8.77 -3.46
CA ALA A 52 -8.15 9.48 -2.31
C ALA A 52 -7.04 8.70 -1.63
N TYR A 53 -6.18 9.39 -0.88
CA TYR A 53 -5.18 8.76 -0.03
C TYR A 53 -4.92 9.58 1.23
N CYS A 54 -4.55 8.90 2.31
CA CYS A 54 -4.07 9.49 3.55
C CYS A 54 -2.80 8.75 3.98
N LEU A 55 -1.74 9.50 4.27
CA LEU A 55 -0.45 8.96 4.73
C LEU A 55 -0.18 9.47 6.14
N MET A 56 -0.30 8.59 7.12
CA MET A 56 0.03 8.85 8.52
C MET A 56 1.40 8.23 8.84
N PRO A 57 2.16 8.77 9.81
CA PRO A 57 3.51 8.29 10.11
C PRO A 57 3.63 6.76 10.22
N ASN A 58 2.66 6.10 10.83
CA ASN A 58 2.64 4.65 11.07
C ASN A 58 1.68 3.83 10.18
N HIS A 59 0.89 4.45 9.29
CA HIS A 59 -0.02 3.71 8.42
C HIS A 59 -0.49 4.53 7.21
N TYR A 60 -1.06 3.85 6.20
CA TYR A 60 -1.66 4.52 5.06
C TYR A 60 -3.09 4.02 4.80
N HIS A 61 -3.88 4.86 4.17
CA HIS A 61 -5.20 4.57 3.65
C HIS A 61 -5.28 5.01 2.18
N LEU A 62 -5.83 4.16 1.33
CA LEU A 62 -6.07 4.42 -0.08
C LEU A 62 -7.52 4.11 -0.38
N LEU A 63 -8.20 5.01 -1.10
CA LEU A 63 -9.48 4.74 -1.70
C LEU A 63 -9.24 4.58 -3.20
N ILE A 64 -9.57 3.41 -3.73
CA ILE A 64 -9.38 3.10 -5.14
C ILE A 64 -10.69 2.65 -5.78
N GLN A 65 -10.81 2.86 -7.09
CA GLN A 65 -11.69 2.08 -7.94
C GLN A 65 -10.86 1.07 -8.72
N SER A 66 -11.27 -0.18 -8.65
CA SER A 66 -10.56 -1.29 -9.28
C SER A 66 -10.95 -1.41 -10.75
N GLN A 67 -10.01 -1.21 -11.68
CA GLN A 67 -10.22 -1.52 -13.11
C GLN A 67 -9.54 -2.84 -13.51
N THR A 68 -9.09 -3.63 -12.53
CA THR A 68 -8.33 -4.87 -12.74
C THR A 68 -8.46 -5.84 -11.57
N LEU A 69 -8.32 -7.14 -11.81
CA LEU A 69 -8.33 -8.16 -10.74
C LEU A 69 -6.99 -8.23 -9.98
N ASP A 70 -5.94 -7.59 -10.50
CA ASP A 70 -4.56 -7.72 -10.04
C ASP A 70 -4.17 -6.75 -8.90
N VAL A 71 -5.14 -6.09 -8.25
CA VAL A 71 -4.86 -5.16 -7.14
C VAL A 71 -4.01 -5.81 -6.04
N SER A 72 -4.33 -7.06 -5.69
CA SER A 72 -3.59 -7.84 -4.69
C SER A 72 -2.10 -8.01 -5.03
N SER A 73 -1.77 -8.32 -6.29
CA SER A 73 -0.38 -8.56 -6.71
C SER A 73 0.40 -7.25 -6.75
N ARG A 74 -0.24 -6.16 -7.16
CA ARG A 74 0.36 -4.83 -7.25
C ARG A 74 0.61 -4.20 -5.90
N MET A 75 -0.33 -4.33 -4.97
CA MET A 75 -0.15 -3.91 -3.58
C MET A 75 0.99 -4.66 -2.90
N ARG A 76 1.16 -5.95 -3.22
CA ARG A 76 2.33 -6.73 -2.78
C ARG A 76 3.62 -6.14 -3.32
N SER A 77 3.70 -5.87 -4.63
CA SER A 77 4.89 -5.28 -5.27
C SER A 77 5.25 -3.92 -4.67
N LEU A 78 4.25 -3.04 -4.48
CA LEU A 78 4.43 -1.75 -3.83
C LEU A 78 4.98 -1.90 -2.40
N SER A 79 4.34 -2.75 -1.58
CA SER A 79 4.73 -2.95 -0.18
C SER A 79 6.15 -3.50 -0.05
N LEU A 80 6.52 -4.44 -0.93
CA LEU A 80 7.86 -5.02 -0.98
C LEU A 80 8.92 -3.99 -1.41
N ALA A 81 8.65 -3.24 -2.48
CA ALA A 81 9.56 -2.22 -2.99
C ALA A 81 9.84 -1.15 -1.93
N TYR A 82 8.79 -0.69 -1.25
CA TYR A 82 8.90 0.31 -0.19
C TYR A 82 9.65 -0.24 1.04
N THR A 83 9.29 -1.44 1.50
CA THR A 83 9.97 -2.10 2.63
C THR A 83 11.47 -2.24 2.36
N LYS A 84 11.85 -2.69 1.16
CA LYS A 84 13.26 -2.84 0.75
C LYS A 84 13.99 -1.49 0.76
N ALA A 85 13.36 -0.43 0.24
CA ALA A 85 13.96 0.90 0.22
C ALA A 85 14.19 1.46 1.62
N ILE A 86 13.19 1.35 2.51
CA ILE A 86 13.28 1.79 3.90
C ILE A 86 14.33 0.99 4.67
N ASN A 87 14.30 -0.34 4.55
CA ASN A 87 15.27 -1.20 5.22
C ASN A 87 16.71 -0.86 4.80
N ARG A 88 16.96 -0.64 3.51
CA ARG A 88 18.27 -0.21 3.00
C ARG A 88 18.67 1.18 3.52
N ARG A 89 17.75 2.16 3.50
CA ARG A 89 18.04 3.55 3.90
C ARG A 89 18.33 3.68 5.40
N HIS A 90 17.67 2.89 6.23
CA HIS A 90 17.75 3.00 7.69
C HIS A 90 18.53 1.85 8.35
N GLY A 91 19.19 0.98 7.58
CA GLY A 91 19.95 -0.16 8.12
C GLY A 91 19.08 -1.17 8.88
N ARG A 92 17.80 -1.28 8.53
CA ARG A 92 16.83 -2.16 9.21
C ARG A 92 16.73 -3.52 8.54
N VAL A 93 16.30 -4.52 9.31
CA VAL A 93 15.96 -5.87 8.83
C VAL A 93 14.55 -6.25 9.26
N GLY A 94 13.95 -7.23 8.57
CA GLY A 94 12.60 -7.71 8.88
C GLY A 94 11.47 -6.94 8.19
N SER A 95 10.25 -7.16 8.66
CA SER A 95 9.04 -6.56 8.09
C SER A 95 8.85 -5.11 8.53
N LEU A 96 8.53 -4.24 7.57
CA LEU A 96 8.12 -2.87 7.87
C LEU A 96 6.64 -2.82 8.29
N PHE A 97 5.78 -3.54 7.58
CA PHE A 97 4.34 -3.62 7.82
C PHE A 97 3.96 -4.82 8.69
N GLN A 98 2.81 -4.74 9.38
CA GLN A 98 2.30 -5.82 10.24
C GLN A 98 1.84 -7.07 9.47
N GLY A 99 1.79 -7.00 8.14
CA GLY A 99 1.49 -8.13 7.28
C GLY A 99 0.94 -7.68 5.94
N ARG A 100 -0.02 -8.45 5.42
CA ARG A 100 -0.76 -8.11 4.21
C ARG A 100 -1.61 -6.87 4.46
N PHE A 101 -1.72 -6.03 3.43
CA PHE A 101 -2.70 -4.95 3.42
C PHE A 101 -4.10 -5.54 3.65
N GLN A 102 -4.96 -4.75 4.27
CA GLN A 102 -6.38 -5.04 4.43
C GLN A 102 -7.16 -4.30 3.34
N SER A 103 -8.28 -4.89 2.94
CA SER A 103 -9.19 -4.33 1.93
C SER A 103 -10.62 -4.43 2.41
N ILE A 104 -11.35 -3.34 2.32
CA ILE A 104 -12.79 -3.26 2.60
C ILE A 104 -13.46 -2.77 1.32
N CYS A 105 -14.46 -3.51 0.83
CA CYS A 105 -15.29 -3.05 -0.29
C CYS A 105 -16.14 -1.86 0.21
N VAL A 106 -16.23 -0.80 -0.59
CA VAL A 106 -17.05 0.37 -0.32
C VAL A 106 -18.19 0.32 -1.34
N GLU A 107 -19.42 0.12 -0.85
CA GLU A 107 -20.65 0.17 -1.65
C GLU A 107 -21.15 1.61 -1.81
#